data_AF-A0A200Q8D3-F1
#
_entry.id   AF-A0A200Q8D3-F1
#
_cell.length_a   1.000
_cell.length_b   1.000
_cell.length_c   1.000
_cell.angle_alpha   90.00
_cell.angle_beta   90.00
_cell.angle_gamma   90.00
#
_symmetry.space_group_name_H-M   'P 1'
#
loop_
_entity.id
_entity.type
_entity.pdbx_description
1 polymer ?
#
loop_
_entity_poly.entity_id
_entity_poly.type
_entity_poly.pdbx_seq_one_letter_code
_entity_poly.pdbx_strand_id
1 'polypeptide(L)'
;MAYDASEALAVREKVQQFLNAARIGNLDLFKKLAAQLDEGKGLKKTVEDVKDANKRGALHFAAREGKTEVCKYLLEELKLDVDTKDEDGDTPLLHAARQGHNETAKYLLECGANPAASSELGATALHHAAGMGNIELLSFLLSKGVDVESQSDAGSPLIWAAGHGQQDAVKILLEHHANPNAETDDNITPLLSSVAAGALPCAELLIKAGANPNISAGGATALLIAADIGSLDVINCLLKAGADPNITDEDGLKPIQVAAARGNRGVVEILFPLTSAVQTVPDWSIDGIIEHMQSEAHKEQEGTGDLKEANLLKNTSSQRHDIPEVTPEAKKKALEAKSRGEEAFKRKDFLMAVDAYTQAIDFDPSNGILLSNRSLCWLRLGQAEHALADAKACRELRPDWHKACYREGAALRLLQRFDEAANAFYEGVKLDPENKELISAFREAVEAGRKFHAENQQKS
;
A
#
# COMPACT_ATOMS: atom_id res chain seq x y z
N MET A 1 4.41 -46.75 5.79
CA MET A 1 4.46 -45.29 5.55
C MET A 1 3.24 -44.70 4.83
N ALA A 2 2.32 -45.50 4.26
CA ALA A 2 1.08 -44.98 3.65
C ALA A 2 -0.09 -44.75 4.65
N TYR A 3 -0.05 -45.38 5.83
CA TYR A 3 -1.12 -45.29 6.85
C TYR A 3 -1.17 -43.89 7.51
N ASP A 4 0.00 -43.30 7.75
CA ASP A 4 0.19 -42.00 8.42
C ASP A 4 -0.28 -40.81 7.56
N ALA A 5 -0.03 -40.86 6.24
CA ALA A 5 -0.45 -39.81 5.31
C ALA A 5 -1.98 -39.72 5.14
N SER A 6 -2.69 -40.86 5.20
CA SER A 6 -4.14 -40.89 5.07
C SER A 6 -4.84 -40.36 6.31
N GLU A 7 -4.33 -40.66 7.50
CA GLU A 7 -4.86 -40.14 8.76
C GLU A 7 -4.60 -38.63 8.88
N ALA A 8 -3.39 -38.18 8.55
CA ALA A 8 -3.05 -36.75 8.53
C ALA A 8 -3.94 -35.96 7.54
N LEU A 9 -4.22 -36.52 6.35
CA LEU A 9 -5.12 -35.89 5.37
C LEU A 9 -6.56 -35.80 5.89
N ALA A 10 -7.06 -36.86 6.52
CA ALA A 10 -8.42 -36.89 7.09
C ALA A 10 -8.58 -35.89 8.25
N VAL A 11 -7.55 -35.73 9.10
CA VAL A 11 -7.54 -34.71 10.16
C VAL A 11 -7.55 -33.31 9.57
N ARG A 12 -6.72 -33.05 8.54
CA ARG A 12 -6.69 -31.76 7.84
C ARG A 12 -8.03 -31.41 7.21
N GLU A 13 -8.71 -32.38 6.60
CA GLU A 13 -10.04 -32.17 6.01
C GLU A 13 -11.09 -31.81 7.08
N LYS A 14 -11.09 -32.51 8.22
CA LYS A 14 -11.99 -32.20 9.35
C LYS A 14 -11.74 -30.80 9.91
N VAL A 15 -10.48 -30.40 10.08
CA VAL A 15 -10.10 -29.04 10.51
C VAL A 15 -10.62 -28.01 9.52
N GLN A 16 -10.46 -28.24 8.21
CA GLN A 16 -10.95 -27.33 7.18
C GLN A 16 -12.48 -27.22 7.19
N GLN A 17 -13.19 -28.34 7.35
CA GLN A 17 -14.65 -28.35 7.46
C GLN A 17 -15.12 -27.62 8.72
N PHE A 18 -14.40 -27.78 9.84
CA PHE A 18 -14.71 -27.11 11.11
C PHE A 18 -14.58 -25.59 11.00
N LEU A 19 -13.46 -25.09 10.49
CA LEU A 19 -13.25 -23.65 10.29
C LEU A 19 -14.23 -23.10 9.24
N ASN A 20 -14.53 -23.86 8.20
CA ASN A 20 -15.55 -23.48 7.22
C ASN A 20 -16.96 -23.41 7.83
N ALA A 21 -17.30 -24.28 8.78
CA ALA A 21 -18.59 -24.23 9.49
C ALA A 21 -18.73 -22.93 10.30
N ALA A 22 -17.65 -22.47 10.95
CA ALA A 22 -17.60 -21.16 11.61
C ALA A 22 -17.80 -20.02 10.60
N ARG A 23 -17.07 -20.08 9.48
CA ARG A 23 -17.13 -19.08 8.39
C ARG A 23 -18.53 -18.93 7.80
N ILE A 24 -19.23 -20.04 7.52
CA ILE A 24 -20.59 -19.98 6.94
C ILE A 24 -21.69 -19.74 7.99
N GLY A 25 -21.36 -19.86 9.29
CA GLY A 25 -22.32 -19.67 10.39
C GLY A 25 -23.22 -20.86 10.69
N ASN A 26 -22.87 -22.08 10.24
CA ASN A 26 -23.66 -23.28 10.53
C ASN A 26 -23.28 -23.81 11.92
N LEU A 27 -23.97 -23.31 12.95
CA LEU A 27 -23.66 -23.60 14.35
C LEU A 27 -23.80 -25.08 14.71
N ASP A 28 -24.80 -25.78 14.16
CA ASP A 28 -25.00 -27.21 14.43
C ASP A 28 -23.88 -28.06 13.84
N LEU A 29 -23.49 -27.77 12.59
CA LEU A 29 -22.35 -28.41 11.95
C LEU A 29 -21.05 -28.09 12.71
N PHE A 30 -20.87 -26.83 13.11
CA PHE A 30 -19.73 -26.39 13.90
C PHE A 30 -19.61 -27.21 15.20
N LYS A 31 -20.68 -27.28 16.00
CA LYS A 31 -20.72 -28.07 17.25
C LYS A 31 -20.45 -29.55 17.01
N LYS A 32 -21.03 -30.13 15.96
CA LYS A 32 -20.79 -31.54 15.58
C LYS A 32 -19.32 -31.80 15.25
N LEU A 33 -18.70 -30.94 14.44
CA LEU A 33 -17.30 -31.08 14.04
C LEU A 33 -16.35 -30.81 15.23
N ALA A 34 -16.67 -29.84 16.08
CA ALA A 34 -15.92 -29.56 17.31
C ALA A 34 -15.87 -30.80 18.22
N ALA A 35 -17.02 -31.45 18.45
CA ALA A 35 -17.09 -32.68 19.25
C ALA A 35 -16.33 -33.85 18.62
N GLN A 36 -16.26 -33.94 17.29
CA GLN A 36 -15.47 -34.95 16.59
C GLN A 36 -13.96 -34.72 16.69
N LEU A 37 -13.53 -33.47 16.84
CA LEU A 37 -12.12 -33.09 17.00
C LEU A 37 -11.64 -33.18 18.46
N ASP A 38 -12.57 -33.18 19.43
CA ASP A 38 -12.23 -33.04 20.84
C ASP A 38 -11.39 -34.19 21.39
N GLU A 39 -11.67 -35.43 21.00
CA GLU A 39 -10.92 -36.63 21.41
C GLU A 39 -10.67 -36.72 22.94
N GLY A 40 -11.51 -36.07 23.77
CA GLY A 40 -11.38 -36.00 25.23
C GLY A 40 -10.39 -34.95 25.75
N LYS A 41 -9.87 -34.04 24.91
CA LYS A 41 -8.94 -32.95 25.28
C LYS A 41 -9.63 -31.77 25.97
N GLY A 42 -10.95 -31.68 25.85
CA GLY A 42 -11.79 -30.61 26.40
C GLY A 42 -12.16 -29.60 25.32
N LEU A 43 -13.48 -29.46 25.07
CA LEU A 43 -14.01 -28.79 23.88
C LEU A 43 -13.47 -27.38 23.67
N LYS A 44 -13.34 -26.58 24.74
CA LYS A 44 -12.73 -25.25 24.70
C LYS A 44 -11.32 -25.31 24.11
N LYS A 45 -10.45 -26.15 24.69
CA LYS A 45 -9.06 -26.27 24.29
C LYS A 45 -8.94 -26.75 22.85
N THR A 46 -9.75 -27.73 22.46
CA THR A 46 -9.81 -28.22 21.09
C THR A 46 -10.14 -27.10 20.10
N VAL A 47 -11.16 -26.29 20.41
CA VAL A 47 -11.56 -25.17 19.54
C VAL A 47 -10.50 -24.06 19.51
N GLU A 48 -9.80 -23.81 20.61
CA GLU A 48 -8.68 -22.86 20.69
C GLU A 48 -7.45 -23.32 19.89
N ASP A 49 -7.14 -24.62 19.93
CA ASP A 49 -5.98 -25.22 19.26
C ASP A 49 -6.18 -25.34 17.74
N VAL A 50 -7.42 -25.45 17.27
CA VAL A 50 -7.72 -25.55 15.83
C VAL A 50 -7.65 -24.17 15.16
N LYS A 51 -6.53 -23.95 14.47
CA LYS A 51 -6.22 -22.73 13.71
C LYS A 51 -5.77 -23.06 12.29
N ASP A 52 -5.92 -22.10 11.38
CA ASP A 52 -5.33 -22.21 10.05
C ASP A 52 -3.84 -21.84 10.03
N ALA A 53 -3.24 -21.82 8.84
CA ALA A 53 -1.81 -21.50 8.66
C ALA A 53 -1.45 -20.10 9.16
N ASN A 54 -2.39 -19.16 9.17
CA ASN A 54 -2.19 -17.79 9.63
C ASN A 54 -2.59 -17.62 11.10
N LYS A 55 -2.68 -18.73 11.86
CA LYS A 55 -3.12 -18.76 13.27
C LYS A 55 -4.55 -18.24 13.50
N ARG A 56 -5.40 -18.18 12.47
CA ARG A 56 -6.81 -17.79 12.61
C ARG A 56 -7.62 -18.96 13.14
N GLY A 57 -8.24 -18.74 14.29
CA GLY A 57 -9.20 -19.68 14.89
C GLY A 57 -10.65 -19.43 14.45
N ALA A 58 -11.58 -20.24 14.95
CA ALA A 58 -13.00 -20.15 14.64
C ALA A 58 -13.61 -18.76 14.89
N LEU A 59 -13.20 -18.09 15.96
CA LEU A 59 -13.71 -16.74 16.30
C LEU A 59 -13.34 -15.69 15.26
N HIS A 60 -12.14 -15.77 14.66
CA HIS A 60 -11.72 -14.88 13.59
C HIS A 60 -12.59 -15.06 12.34
N PHE A 61 -12.82 -16.31 11.91
CA PHE A 61 -13.67 -16.60 10.75
C PHE A 61 -15.12 -16.21 10.96
N ALA A 62 -15.67 -16.48 12.15
CA ALA A 62 -17.04 -16.09 12.49
C ALA A 62 -17.20 -14.56 12.50
N ALA A 63 -16.24 -13.84 13.10
CA ALA A 63 -16.26 -12.39 13.15
C ALA A 63 -16.09 -11.74 11.77
N ARG A 64 -15.15 -12.24 10.96
CA ARG A 64 -14.89 -11.80 9.58
C ARG A 64 -16.12 -11.90 8.68
N GLU A 65 -17.01 -12.86 8.92
CA GLU A 65 -18.19 -13.12 8.07
C GLU A 65 -19.51 -12.70 8.74
N GLY A 66 -19.43 -12.00 9.87
CA GLY A 66 -20.59 -11.47 10.59
C GLY A 66 -21.48 -12.55 11.24
N LYS A 67 -20.92 -13.72 11.58
CA LYS A 67 -21.66 -14.86 12.14
C LYS A 67 -21.79 -14.72 13.66
N THR A 68 -22.53 -13.71 14.10
CA THR A 68 -22.69 -13.35 15.53
C THR A 68 -23.14 -14.52 16.40
N GLU A 69 -24.02 -15.40 15.93
CA GLU A 69 -24.47 -16.58 16.71
C GLU A 69 -23.34 -17.60 16.97
N VAL A 70 -22.39 -17.74 16.04
CA VAL A 70 -21.19 -18.55 16.27
C VAL A 70 -20.26 -17.84 17.25
N CYS A 71 -20.08 -16.51 17.13
CA CYS A 71 -19.31 -15.73 18.10
C CYS A 71 -19.88 -15.86 19.52
N LYS A 72 -21.21 -15.78 19.68
CA LYS A 72 -21.92 -15.98 20.95
C LYS A 72 -21.60 -17.33 21.56
N TYR A 73 -21.73 -18.40 20.79
CA TYR A 73 -21.38 -19.73 21.25
C TYR A 73 -19.92 -19.83 21.72
N LEU A 74 -18.99 -19.26 20.94
CA LEU A 74 -17.56 -19.29 21.26
C LEU A 74 -17.23 -18.51 22.55
N LEU A 75 -17.82 -17.33 22.76
CA LEU A 75 -17.50 -16.46 23.88
C LEU A 75 -18.31 -16.78 25.14
N GLU A 76 -19.59 -17.11 25.01
CA GLU A 76 -20.48 -17.32 26.14
C GLU A 76 -20.45 -18.76 26.65
N GLU A 77 -20.42 -19.76 25.78
CA GLU A 77 -20.44 -21.17 26.19
C GLU A 77 -19.03 -21.72 26.35
N LEU A 78 -18.16 -21.47 25.37
CA LEU A 78 -16.79 -21.99 25.39
C LEU A 78 -15.80 -21.06 26.11
N LYS A 79 -16.19 -19.83 26.45
CA LYS A 79 -15.36 -18.85 27.19
C LYS A 79 -13.97 -18.66 26.54
N LEU A 80 -13.93 -18.57 25.22
CA LEU A 80 -12.71 -18.22 24.48
C LEU A 80 -12.28 -16.80 24.84
N ASP A 81 -10.97 -16.56 24.73
CA ASP A 81 -10.44 -15.19 24.74
C ASP A 81 -10.97 -14.42 23.52
N VAL A 82 -11.50 -13.22 23.74
CA VAL A 82 -12.10 -12.37 22.71
C VAL A 82 -11.03 -11.66 21.85
N ASP A 83 -9.85 -11.44 22.42
CA ASP A 83 -8.75 -10.68 21.81
C ASP A 83 -7.63 -11.59 21.28
N THR A 84 -7.93 -12.86 20.96
CA THR A 84 -6.97 -13.74 20.28
C THR A 84 -6.45 -13.06 19.02
N LYS A 85 -5.13 -13.13 18.79
CA LYS A 85 -4.49 -12.59 17.59
C LYS A 85 -4.12 -13.68 16.60
N ASP A 86 -4.24 -13.35 15.32
CA ASP A 86 -3.68 -14.13 14.22
C ASP A 86 -2.22 -13.74 13.92
N GLU A 87 -1.62 -14.25 12.83
CA GLU A 87 -0.23 -13.94 12.47
C GLU A 87 0.03 -12.48 12.11
N ASP A 88 -0.99 -11.75 11.65
CA ASP A 88 -0.91 -10.32 11.31
C ASP A 88 -1.26 -9.43 12.52
N GLY A 89 -1.42 -10.05 13.69
CA GLY A 89 -1.82 -9.38 14.93
C GLY A 89 -3.30 -8.98 14.95
N ASP A 90 -4.10 -9.39 13.96
CA ASP A 90 -5.50 -9.03 13.84
C ASP A 90 -6.33 -9.80 14.88
N THR A 91 -7.19 -9.08 15.60
CA THR A 91 -8.20 -9.67 16.50
C THR A 91 -9.51 -9.93 15.75
N PRO A 92 -10.43 -10.76 16.29
CA PRO A 92 -11.78 -10.91 15.76
C PRO A 92 -12.51 -9.57 15.55
N LEU A 93 -12.30 -8.59 16.45
CA LEU A 93 -12.87 -7.25 16.30
C LEU A 93 -12.34 -6.55 15.04
N LEU A 94 -11.04 -6.64 14.76
CA LEU A 94 -10.43 -6.06 13.55
C LEU A 94 -10.96 -6.72 12.28
N HIS A 95 -11.13 -8.05 12.27
CA HIS A 95 -11.75 -8.77 11.16
C HIS A 95 -13.20 -8.32 10.91
N ALA A 96 -14.02 -8.19 11.95
CA ALA A 96 -15.40 -7.73 11.81
C ALA A 96 -15.48 -6.27 11.33
N ALA A 97 -14.67 -5.38 11.91
CA ALA A 97 -14.64 -3.96 11.54
C ALA A 97 -14.19 -3.76 10.08
N ARG A 98 -13.15 -4.49 9.65
CA ARG A 98 -12.62 -4.45 8.28
C ARG A 98 -13.63 -4.87 7.22
N GLN A 99 -14.50 -5.82 7.55
CA GLN A 99 -15.54 -6.30 6.64
C GLN A 99 -16.89 -5.58 6.80
N GLY A 100 -16.96 -4.59 7.70
CA GLY A 100 -18.18 -3.80 7.93
C GLY A 100 -19.30 -4.55 8.65
N HIS A 101 -18.98 -5.60 9.41
CA HIS A 101 -19.95 -6.33 10.22
C HIS A 101 -20.19 -5.64 11.56
N ASN A 102 -20.89 -4.52 11.52
CA ASN A 102 -21.07 -3.61 12.65
C ASN A 102 -21.74 -4.27 13.86
N GLU A 103 -22.78 -5.09 13.66
CA GLU A 103 -23.48 -5.80 14.72
C GLU A 103 -22.54 -6.78 15.44
N THR A 104 -21.72 -7.51 14.67
CA THR A 104 -20.73 -8.43 15.24
C THR A 104 -19.61 -7.68 15.95
N ALA A 105 -19.10 -6.59 15.38
CA ALA A 105 -18.07 -5.77 16.01
C ALA A 105 -18.56 -5.18 17.35
N LYS A 106 -19.78 -4.65 17.38
CA LYS A 106 -20.42 -4.16 18.61
C LYS A 106 -20.59 -5.25 19.65
N TYR A 107 -21.06 -6.42 19.24
CA TYR A 107 -21.19 -7.57 20.14
C TYR A 107 -19.83 -7.96 20.76
N LEU A 108 -18.76 -8.03 19.95
CA LEU A 108 -17.42 -8.34 20.46
C LEU A 108 -16.95 -7.30 21.50
N LEU A 109 -17.21 -6.01 21.26
CA LEU A 109 -16.91 -4.92 22.19
C LEU A 109 -17.73 -5.03 23.49
N GLU A 110 -19.00 -5.43 23.41
CA GLU A 110 -19.85 -5.69 24.58
C GLU A 110 -19.36 -6.90 25.40
N CYS A 111 -18.75 -7.88 24.73
CA CYS A 111 -18.06 -9.01 25.38
C CYS A 111 -16.68 -8.66 25.94
N GLY A 112 -16.25 -7.40 25.86
CA GLY A 112 -15.01 -6.93 26.45
C GLY A 112 -13.79 -6.96 25.51
N ALA A 113 -13.98 -7.08 24.19
CA ALA A 113 -12.90 -6.88 23.23
C ALA A 113 -12.23 -5.52 23.44
N ASN A 114 -10.91 -5.46 23.41
CA ASN A 114 -10.17 -4.22 23.55
C ASN A 114 -10.39 -3.32 22.31
N PRO A 115 -11.07 -2.16 22.44
CA PRO A 115 -11.36 -1.28 21.30
C PRO A 115 -10.09 -0.62 20.73
N ALA A 116 -9.00 -0.59 21.50
CA ALA A 116 -7.70 -0.05 21.10
C ALA A 116 -6.72 -1.13 20.58
N ALA A 117 -7.16 -2.39 20.46
CA ALA A 117 -6.32 -3.42 19.85
C ALA A 117 -5.96 -3.05 18.41
N SER A 118 -4.69 -3.25 18.07
CA SER A 118 -4.14 -2.99 16.74
C SER A 118 -3.52 -4.25 16.12
N SER A 119 -3.51 -4.27 14.79
CA SER A 119 -2.70 -5.20 14.00
C SER A 119 -1.20 -4.88 14.13
N GLU A 120 -0.35 -5.73 13.55
CA GLU A 120 1.10 -5.47 13.49
C GLU A 120 1.46 -4.20 12.70
N LEU A 121 0.56 -3.73 11.82
CA LEU A 121 0.71 -2.47 11.07
C LEU A 121 0.07 -1.27 11.79
N GLY A 122 -0.29 -1.42 13.08
CA GLY A 122 -0.92 -0.37 13.89
C GLY A 122 -2.39 -0.09 13.61
N ALA A 123 -3.02 -0.78 12.63
CA ALA A 123 -4.42 -0.52 12.28
C ALA A 123 -5.39 -1.02 13.37
N THR A 124 -6.28 -0.14 13.82
CA THR A 124 -7.32 -0.43 14.83
C THR A 124 -8.70 -0.54 14.20
N ALA A 125 -9.71 -0.93 14.98
CA ALA A 125 -11.10 -0.95 14.52
C ALA A 125 -11.58 0.46 14.11
N LEU A 126 -11.01 1.51 14.71
CA LEU A 126 -11.34 2.90 14.39
C LEU A 126 -10.86 3.27 12.98
N HIS A 127 -9.67 2.82 12.57
CA HIS A 127 -9.15 3.00 11.21
C HIS A 127 -10.06 2.35 10.16
N HIS A 128 -10.47 1.10 10.40
CA HIS A 128 -11.36 0.37 9.52
C HIS A 128 -12.75 1.01 9.44
N ALA A 129 -13.32 1.42 10.58
CA ALA A 129 -14.60 2.12 10.60
C ALA A 129 -14.53 3.48 9.86
N ALA A 130 -13.43 4.21 10.00
CA ALA A 130 -13.18 5.49 9.35
C ALA A 130 -13.06 5.34 7.83
N GLY A 131 -12.20 4.45 7.33
CA GLY A 131 -12.01 4.23 5.89
C GLY A 131 -13.24 3.65 5.17
N MET A 132 -14.05 2.86 5.86
CA MET A 132 -15.30 2.32 5.32
C MET A 132 -16.50 3.27 5.44
N GLY A 133 -16.38 4.36 6.21
CA GLY A 133 -17.51 5.27 6.47
C GLY A 133 -18.58 4.66 7.40
N ASN A 134 -18.22 3.69 8.23
CA ASN A 134 -19.15 3.04 9.16
C ASN A 134 -19.39 3.93 10.40
N ILE A 135 -20.21 4.97 10.23
CA ILE A 135 -20.46 6.01 11.23
C ILE A 135 -20.94 5.47 12.57
N GLU A 136 -21.77 4.43 12.55
CA GLU A 136 -22.30 3.82 13.75
C GLU A 136 -21.20 3.13 14.59
N LEU A 137 -20.31 2.37 13.94
CA LEU A 137 -19.18 1.72 14.60
C LEU A 137 -18.12 2.75 15.01
N LEU A 138 -17.84 3.73 14.15
CA LEU A 138 -16.92 4.84 14.43
C LEU A 138 -17.33 5.59 15.71
N SER A 139 -18.58 6.04 15.79
CA SER A 139 -19.11 6.76 16.95
C SER A 139 -19.10 5.89 18.21
N PHE A 140 -19.42 4.60 18.07
CA PHE A 140 -19.39 3.67 19.19
C PHE A 140 -17.96 3.49 19.73
N LEU A 141 -16.96 3.32 18.86
CA LEU A 141 -15.56 3.21 19.26
C LEU A 141 -15.06 4.48 19.96
N LEU A 142 -15.34 5.66 19.40
CA LEU A 142 -15.01 6.94 20.02
C LEU A 142 -15.65 7.10 21.41
N SER A 143 -16.88 6.62 21.60
CA SER A 143 -17.55 6.60 22.91
C SER A 143 -16.86 5.71 23.96
N LYS A 144 -16.01 4.77 23.53
CA LYS A 144 -15.18 3.94 24.40
C LYS A 144 -13.85 4.60 24.79
N GLY A 145 -13.60 5.83 24.34
CA GLY A 145 -12.39 6.59 24.68
C GLY A 145 -11.12 6.10 23.99
N VAL A 146 -11.26 5.51 22.80
CA VAL A 146 -10.08 5.19 21.95
C VAL A 146 -9.38 6.47 21.51
N ASP A 147 -8.07 6.37 21.30
CA ASP A 147 -7.28 7.48 20.78
C ASP A 147 -7.62 7.77 19.31
N VAL A 148 -8.14 8.96 19.07
CA VAL A 148 -8.49 9.46 17.73
C VAL A 148 -7.23 9.64 16.85
N GLU A 149 -6.07 9.82 17.49
CA GLU A 149 -4.76 9.99 16.85
C GLU A 149 -3.96 8.70 16.75
N SER A 150 -4.56 7.54 17.04
CA SER A 150 -3.89 6.24 16.86
C SER A 150 -3.29 6.13 15.46
N GLN A 151 -2.05 5.64 15.37
CA GLN A 151 -1.30 5.57 14.11
C GLN A 151 -1.22 4.14 13.58
N SER A 152 -1.40 4.01 12.27
CA SER A 152 -1.03 2.84 11.48
C SER A 152 0.07 3.22 10.49
N ASP A 153 0.67 2.24 9.83
CA ASP A 153 1.62 2.49 8.72
C ASP A 153 1.01 3.36 7.60
N ALA A 154 -0.32 3.31 7.43
CA ALA A 154 -1.06 4.13 6.47
C ALA A 154 -1.62 5.43 7.09
N GLY A 155 -1.22 5.79 8.30
CA GLY A 155 -1.61 7.01 9.01
C GLY A 155 -2.80 6.86 9.95
N SER A 156 -3.26 8.01 10.44
CA SER A 156 -4.37 8.11 11.40
C SER A 156 -5.74 7.73 10.80
N PRO A 157 -6.77 7.47 11.63
CA PRO A 157 -8.13 7.27 11.16
C PRO A 157 -8.64 8.40 10.25
N LEU A 158 -8.19 9.65 10.50
CA LEU A 158 -8.55 10.79 9.67
C LEU A 158 -7.94 10.71 8.27
N ILE A 159 -6.69 10.26 8.16
CA ILE A 159 -6.04 9.98 6.86
C ILE A 159 -6.81 8.90 6.10
N TRP A 160 -7.22 7.83 6.79
CA TRP A 160 -8.00 6.74 6.19
C TRP A 160 -9.36 7.23 5.68
N ALA A 161 -10.12 7.96 6.50
CA ALA A 161 -11.42 8.51 6.09
C ALA A 161 -11.27 9.45 4.88
N ALA A 162 -10.27 10.34 4.91
CA ALA A 162 -10.01 11.30 3.84
C ALA A 162 -9.62 10.61 2.53
N GLY A 163 -8.70 9.65 2.57
CA GLY A 163 -8.23 8.90 1.38
C GLY A 163 -9.29 7.97 0.76
N HIS A 164 -10.33 7.63 1.50
CA HIS A 164 -11.48 6.86 0.98
C HIS A 164 -12.70 7.75 0.71
N GLY A 165 -12.58 9.07 0.84
CA GLY A 165 -13.66 10.02 0.55
C GLY A 165 -14.85 9.97 1.52
N GLN A 166 -14.63 9.51 2.76
CA GLN A 166 -15.68 9.32 3.76
C GLN A 166 -15.98 10.62 4.52
N GLN A 167 -16.76 11.51 3.90
CA GLN A 167 -17.04 12.86 4.39
C GLN A 167 -17.60 12.89 5.83
N ASP A 168 -18.58 12.05 6.15
CA ASP A 168 -19.19 12.04 7.48
C ASP A 168 -18.22 11.52 8.56
N ALA A 169 -17.34 10.58 8.21
CA ALA A 169 -16.30 10.09 9.11
C ALA A 169 -15.24 11.18 9.36
N VAL A 170 -14.79 11.88 8.32
CA VAL A 170 -13.90 13.05 8.44
C VAL A 170 -14.50 14.08 9.39
N LYS A 171 -15.78 14.42 9.20
CA LYS A 171 -16.49 15.39 10.05
C LYS A 171 -16.49 14.95 11.52
N ILE A 172 -16.88 13.71 11.80
CA ILE A 172 -16.94 13.18 13.18
C ILE A 172 -15.56 13.16 13.83
N LEU A 173 -14.54 12.69 13.11
CA LEU A 173 -13.16 12.65 13.64
C LEU A 173 -12.66 14.06 14.00
N LEU A 174 -12.92 15.06 13.16
CA LEU A 174 -12.58 16.46 13.45
C LEU A 174 -13.37 17.04 14.64
N GLU A 175 -14.65 16.67 14.79
CA GLU A 175 -15.46 17.02 15.97
C GLU A 175 -14.91 16.40 17.26
N HIS A 176 -14.23 15.26 17.14
CA HIS A 176 -13.47 14.60 18.21
C HIS A 176 -12.01 15.06 18.30
N HIS A 177 -11.69 16.25 17.76
CA HIS A 177 -10.38 16.90 17.84
C HIS A 177 -9.24 16.17 17.12
N ALA A 178 -9.56 15.40 16.07
CA ALA A 178 -8.52 14.83 15.23
C ALA A 178 -7.64 15.93 14.60
N ASN A 179 -6.33 15.73 14.54
CA ASN A 179 -5.41 16.71 13.96
C ASN A 179 -5.56 16.74 12.42
N PRO A 180 -6.05 17.85 11.82
CA PRO A 180 -6.19 17.94 10.36
C PRO A 180 -4.84 17.94 9.62
N ASN A 181 -3.74 18.15 10.34
CA ASN A 181 -2.36 18.09 9.86
C ASN A 181 -1.61 16.88 10.43
N ALA A 182 -2.30 15.78 10.77
CA ALA A 182 -1.62 14.53 11.06
C ALA A 182 -0.81 14.09 9.83
N GLU A 183 0.36 13.49 10.07
CA GLU A 183 1.31 13.09 9.03
C GLU A 183 1.74 11.64 9.27
N THR A 184 1.88 10.87 8.19
CA THR A 184 2.63 9.60 8.23
C THR A 184 4.14 9.86 8.20
N ASP A 185 4.96 8.81 8.31
CA ASP A 185 6.41 8.89 8.13
C ASP A 185 6.82 9.42 6.73
N ASP A 186 5.94 9.27 5.73
CA ASP A 186 6.10 9.78 4.36
C ASP A 186 5.50 11.19 4.18
N ASN A 187 5.13 11.88 5.27
CA ASN A 187 4.44 13.18 5.31
C ASN A 187 3.06 13.20 4.62
N ILE A 188 2.41 12.03 4.49
CA ILE A 188 1.06 11.96 3.91
C ILE A 188 0.07 12.56 4.92
N THR A 189 -0.66 13.59 4.50
CA THR A 189 -1.69 14.27 5.31
C THR A 189 -3.10 13.88 4.88
N PRO A 190 -4.11 14.08 5.74
CA PRO A 190 -5.51 13.90 5.34
C PRO A 190 -5.87 14.72 4.10
N LEU A 191 -5.35 15.95 3.98
CA LEU A 191 -5.65 16.83 2.84
C LEU A 191 -5.06 16.25 1.55
N LEU A 192 -3.79 15.82 1.57
CA LEU A 192 -3.15 15.14 0.43
C LEU A 192 -3.94 13.90 0.00
N SER A 193 -4.33 13.05 0.95
CA SER A 193 -5.12 11.85 0.66
C SER A 193 -6.50 12.17 0.09
N SER A 194 -7.21 13.16 0.62
CA SER A 194 -8.52 13.58 0.09
C SER A 194 -8.44 14.11 -1.34
N VAL A 195 -7.39 14.87 -1.66
CA VAL A 195 -7.19 15.42 -3.00
C VAL A 195 -6.79 14.33 -4.00
N ALA A 196 -5.89 13.42 -3.61
CA ALA A 196 -5.54 12.26 -4.43
C ALA A 196 -6.75 11.34 -4.71
N ALA A 197 -7.70 11.26 -3.78
CA ALA A 197 -8.96 10.54 -3.96
C ALA A 197 -10.02 11.32 -4.76
N GLY A 198 -9.77 12.59 -5.10
CA GLY A 198 -10.77 13.46 -5.75
C GLY A 198 -11.95 13.84 -4.84
N ALA A 199 -11.81 13.68 -3.52
CA ALA A 199 -12.87 13.88 -2.54
C ALA A 199 -12.94 15.35 -2.08
N LEU A 200 -13.44 16.23 -2.95
CA LEU A 200 -13.60 17.67 -2.66
C LEU A 200 -14.33 17.95 -1.32
N PRO A 201 -15.44 17.28 -0.96
CA PRO A 201 -16.10 17.55 0.32
C PRO A 201 -15.23 17.25 1.54
N CYS A 202 -14.33 16.26 1.45
CA CYS A 202 -13.37 15.98 2.52
C CYS A 202 -12.30 17.07 2.59
N ALA A 203 -11.76 17.48 1.44
CA ALA A 203 -10.78 18.56 1.37
C ALA A 203 -11.31 19.87 1.96
N GLU A 204 -12.57 20.24 1.65
CA GLU A 204 -13.23 21.42 2.20
C GLU A 204 -13.38 21.36 3.73
N LEU A 205 -13.77 20.21 4.28
CA LEU A 205 -13.87 20.01 5.73
C LEU A 205 -12.51 20.14 6.41
N LEU A 206 -11.47 19.53 5.84
CA LEU A 206 -10.11 19.57 6.37
C LEU A 206 -9.54 20.99 6.35
N ILE A 207 -9.70 21.71 5.23
CA ILE A 207 -9.30 23.12 5.11
C ILE A 207 -10.02 23.97 6.16
N LYS A 208 -11.34 23.79 6.32
CA LYS A 208 -12.12 24.50 7.33
C LYS A 208 -11.65 24.21 8.75
N ALA A 209 -11.13 23.01 9.00
CA ALA A 209 -10.55 22.62 10.28
C ALA A 209 -9.10 23.11 10.48
N GLY A 210 -8.48 23.75 9.49
CA GLY A 210 -7.12 24.29 9.58
C GLY A 210 -6.03 23.40 9.00
N ALA A 211 -6.38 22.52 8.04
CA ALA A 211 -5.36 21.80 7.26
C ALA A 211 -4.48 22.77 6.47
N ASN A 212 -3.16 22.59 6.53
CA ASN A 212 -2.18 23.36 5.80
C ASN A 212 -2.07 22.84 4.34
N PRO A 213 -2.46 23.62 3.33
CA PRO A 213 -2.44 23.18 1.94
C PRO A 213 -1.03 23.06 1.33
N ASN A 214 0.00 23.50 2.05
CA ASN A 214 1.38 23.58 1.56
C ASN A 214 2.29 22.45 2.07
N ILE A 215 1.75 21.46 2.79
CA ILE A 215 2.51 20.26 3.16
C ILE A 215 2.71 19.39 1.90
N SER A 216 3.92 18.87 1.73
CA SER A 216 4.31 18.02 0.60
C SER A 216 4.71 16.62 1.07
N ALA A 217 4.29 15.59 0.33
CA ALA A 217 4.76 14.21 0.49
C ALA A 217 5.45 13.78 -0.82
N GLY A 218 6.73 13.39 -0.75
CA GLY A 218 7.54 13.09 -1.94
C GLY A 218 7.52 14.25 -2.96
N GLY A 219 7.74 15.48 -2.47
CA GLY A 219 7.66 16.72 -3.26
C GLY A 219 6.25 17.15 -3.70
N ALA A 220 5.25 16.28 -3.65
CA ALA A 220 3.90 16.61 -4.11
C ALA A 220 3.08 17.31 -3.02
N THR A 221 2.67 18.56 -3.26
CA THR A 221 1.64 19.27 -2.49
C THR A 221 0.24 18.93 -2.99
N ALA A 222 -0.80 19.28 -2.21
CA ALA A 222 -2.18 19.11 -2.62
C ALA A 222 -2.48 19.84 -3.95
N LEU A 223 -1.87 21.01 -4.18
CA LEU A 223 -2.07 21.79 -5.39
C LEU A 223 -1.39 21.14 -6.61
N LEU A 224 -0.21 20.53 -6.43
CA LEU A 224 0.48 19.74 -7.47
C LEU A 224 -0.38 18.54 -7.89
N ILE A 225 -0.92 17.79 -6.93
CA ILE A 225 -1.79 16.63 -7.20
C ILE A 225 -3.07 17.08 -7.93
N ALA A 226 -3.71 18.16 -7.48
CA ALA A 226 -4.91 18.69 -8.13
C ALA A 226 -4.64 19.19 -9.56
N ALA A 227 -3.43 19.72 -9.81
CA ALA A 227 -3.01 20.18 -11.14
C ALA A 227 -2.75 19.02 -12.11
N ASP A 228 -2.14 17.93 -11.63
CA ASP A 228 -1.95 16.68 -12.38
C ASP A 228 -3.30 16.05 -12.76
N ILE A 229 -4.24 15.98 -11.81
CA ILE A 229 -5.59 15.43 -12.02
C ILE A 229 -6.43 16.35 -12.94
N GLY A 230 -6.21 17.66 -12.88
CA GLY A 230 -6.98 18.65 -13.66
C GLY A 230 -8.29 19.10 -12.99
N SER A 231 -8.41 18.96 -11.67
CA SER A 231 -9.65 19.27 -10.94
C SER A 231 -9.78 20.76 -10.61
N LEU A 232 -10.51 21.51 -11.43
CA LEU A 232 -10.71 22.96 -11.28
C LEU A 232 -11.30 23.35 -9.91
N ASP A 233 -12.25 22.57 -9.41
CA ASP A 233 -12.92 22.87 -8.13
C ASP A 233 -11.96 22.72 -6.95
N VAL A 234 -11.14 21.67 -6.95
CA VAL A 234 -10.12 21.44 -5.91
C VAL A 234 -9.02 22.49 -5.98
N ILE A 235 -8.55 22.86 -7.17
CA ILE A 235 -7.59 23.97 -7.36
C ILE A 235 -8.13 25.25 -6.72
N ASN A 236 -9.36 25.65 -7.08
CA ASN A 236 -9.97 26.86 -6.53
C ASN A 236 -10.15 26.80 -5.01
N CYS A 237 -10.49 25.62 -4.48
CA CYS A 237 -10.61 25.41 -3.04
C CYS A 237 -9.25 25.59 -2.32
N LEU A 238 -8.19 24.96 -2.83
CA LEU A 238 -6.85 25.03 -2.27
C LEU A 238 -6.26 26.45 -2.34
N LEU A 239 -6.44 27.16 -3.46
CA LEU A 239 -5.97 28.53 -3.62
C LEU A 239 -6.66 29.49 -2.63
N LYS A 240 -7.98 29.35 -2.44
CA LYS A 240 -8.72 30.10 -1.40
C LYS A 240 -8.22 29.80 0.00
N ALA A 241 -7.69 28.60 0.23
CA ALA A 241 -7.09 28.18 1.50
C ALA A 241 -5.64 28.66 1.69
N GLY A 242 -5.04 29.34 0.70
CA GLY A 242 -3.66 29.82 0.78
C GLY A 242 -2.62 28.81 0.29
N ALA A 243 -2.99 27.87 -0.59
CA ALA A 243 -2.01 27.06 -1.31
C ALA A 243 -1.08 27.94 -2.14
N ASP A 244 0.23 27.73 -2.04
CA ASP A 244 1.23 28.46 -2.81
C ASP A 244 1.42 27.79 -4.19
N PRO A 245 1.04 28.46 -5.30
CA PRO A 245 1.19 27.93 -6.65
C PRO A 245 2.64 27.89 -7.14
N ASN A 246 3.62 28.30 -6.32
CA ASN A 246 5.03 28.34 -6.67
C ASN A 246 5.85 27.20 -6.06
N ILE A 247 5.28 26.40 -5.14
CA ILE A 247 5.96 25.21 -4.61
C ILE A 247 6.15 24.20 -5.74
N THR A 248 7.35 23.66 -5.85
CA THR A 248 7.72 22.71 -6.90
C THR A 248 7.69 21.29 -6.39
N ASP A 249 7.47 20.34 -7.29
CA ASP A 249 7.69 18.91 -7.04
C ASP A 249 9.20 18.55 -7.02
N GLU A 250 9.49 17.25 -6.96
CA GLU A 250 10.87 16.73 -6.96
C GLU A 250 11.63 17.01 -8.26
N ASP A 251 10.90 17.20 -9.38
CA ASP A 251 11.46 17.55 -10.69
C ASP A 251 11.62 19.08 -10.86
N GLY A 252 11.28 19.86 -9.83
CA GLY A 252 11.35 21.32 -9.86
C GLY A 252 10.20 21.96 -10.64
N LEU A 253 9.16 21.21 -10.98
CA LEU A 253 8.00 21.71 -11.73
C LEU A 253 6.98 22.35 -10.79
N LYS A 254 6.48 23.52 -11.17
CA LYS A 254 5.35 24.17 -10.49
C LYS A 254 4.01 23.55 -10.91
N PRO A 255 2.94 23.68 -10.11
CA PRO A 255 1.59 23.25 -10.46
C PRO A 255 1.13 23.64 -11.87
N ILE A 256 1.46 24.85 -12.33
CA ILE A 256 1.08 25.32 -13.68
C ILE A 256 1.76 24.50 -14.79
N GLN A 257 3.02 24.08 -14.58
CA GLN A 257 3.78 23.28 -15.55
C GLN A 257 3.27 21.84 -15.57
N VAL A 258 2.93 21.28 -14.40
CA VAL A 258 2.30 19.96 -14.28
C VAL A 258 0.95 19.94 -15.01
N ALA A 259 0.09 20.94 -14.77
CA ALA A 259 -1.18 21.07 -15.48
C ALA A 259 -1.01 21.20 -17.00
N ALA A 260 -0.03 22.00 -17.43
CA ALA A 260 0.29 22.21 -18.84
C ALA A 260 0.76 20.92 -19.53
N ALA A 261 1.65 20.15 -18.89
CA ALA A 261 2.12 18.85 -19.39
C ALA A 261 0.98 17.83 -19.56
N ARG A 262 -0.08 17.93 -18.73
CA ARG A 262 -1.30 17.11 -18.84
C ARG A 262 -2.34 17.66 -19.81
N GLY A 263 -2.12 18.84 -20.40
CA GLY A 263 -3.08 19.50 -21.28
C GLY A 263 -4.29 20.12 -20.56
N ASN A 264 -4.20 20.32 -19.23
CA ASN A 264 -5.26 20.86 -18.40
C ASN A 264 -5.34 22.39 -18.52
N ARG A 265 -5.75 22.91 -19.69
CA ARG A 265 -5.78 24.36 -19.99
C ARG A 265 -6.50 25.18 -18.92
N GLY A 266 -7.68 24.74 -18.47
CA GLY A 266 -8.45 25.49 -17.47
C GLY A 266 -7.69 25.67 -16.14
N VAL A 267 -6.86 24.70 -15.75
CA VAL A 267 -6.00 24.83 -14.56
C VAL A 267 -4.87 25.82 -14.84
N VAL A 268 -4.26 25.77 -16.03
CA VAL A 268 -3.23 26.74 -16.45
C VAL A 268 -3.78 28.16 -16.40
N GLU A 269 -4.98 28.39 -16.91
CA GLU A 269 -5.66 29.70 -16.88
C GLU A 269 -5.88 30.21 -15.45
N ILE A 270 -6.25 29.34 -14.51
CA ILE A 270 -6.43 29.71 -13.10
C ILE A 270 -5.10 30.04 -12.42
N LEU A 271 -4.05 29.25 -12.68
CA LEU A 271 -2.75 29.38 -12.00
C LEU A 271 -1.86 30.47 -12.60
N PHE A 272 -2.03 30.80 -13.88
CA PHE A 272 -1.21 31.78 -14.60
C PHE A 272 -1.05 33.13 -13.86
N PRO A 273 -2.13 33.81 -13.43
CA PRO A 273 -1.99 35.10 -12.74
C PRO A 273 -1.37 35.00 -11.34
N LEU A 274 -1.24 33.79 -10.78
CA LEU A 274 -0.77 33.56 -9.41
C LEU A 274 0.66 32.97 -9.36
N THR A 275 1.21 32.58 -10.52
CA THR A 275 2.48 31.86 -10.60
C THR A 275 3.59 32.77 -11.11
N SER A 276 4.73 32.77 -10.43
CA SER A 276 5.94 33.44 -10.89
C SER A 276 6.46 32.81 -12.18
N ALA A 277 6.99 33.65 -13.08
CA ALA A 277 7.50 33.19 -14.36
C ALA A 277 8.65 32.21 -14.20
N VAL A 278 8.59 31.10 -14.94
CA VAL A 278 9.64 30.08 -14.94
C VAL A 278 10.58 30.34 -16.12
N GLN A 279 11.85 30.56 -15.81
CA GLN A 279 12.85 30.98 -16.81
C GLN A 279 13.10 29.94 -17.91
N THR A 280 12.83 28.66 -17.65
CA THR A 280 13.00 27.58 -18.63
C THR A 280 11.92 27.61 -19.71
N VAL A 281 10.79 28.28 -19.47
CA VAL A 281 9.69 28.43 -20.43
C VAL A 281 9.89 29.74 -21.21
N PRO A 282 10.24 29.69 -22.50
CA PRO A 282 10.63 30.90 -23.25
C PRO A 282 9.47 31.86 -23.53
N ASP A 283 8.27 31.33 -23.78
CA ASP A 283 7.04 32.11 -23.93
C ASP A 283 6.16 31.93 -22.69
N TRP A 284 6.19 32.90 -21.78
CA TRP A 284 5.36 32.92 -20.58
C TRP A 284 3.94 33.43 -20.88
N SER A 285 3.28 32.80 -21.85
CA SER A 285 1.86 32.93 -22.15
C SER A 285 1.15 31.61 -21.82
N ILE A 286 -0.19 31.61 -21.69
CA ILE A 286 -0.94 30.36 -21.43
C ILE A 286 -0.63 29.32 -22.53
N ASP A 287 -0.64 29.75 -23.79
CA ASP A 287 -0.38 28.88 -24.94
C ASP A 287 1.09 28.45 -24.96
N GLY A 288 2.03 29.38 -24.72
CA GLY A 288 3.47 29.10 -24.69
C GLY A 288 3.89 28.13 -23.59
N ILE A 289 3.29 28.22 -22.39
CA ILE A 289 3.52 27.27 -21.30
C ILE A 289 3.02 25.87 -21.70
N ILE A 290 1.81 25.77 -22.27
CA ILE A 290 1.23 24.49 -22.69
C ILE A 290 2.08 23.86 -23.79
N GLU A 291 2.39 24.60 -24.85
CA GLU A 291 3.18 24.12 -25.97
C GLU A 291 4.59 23.67 -25.52
N HIS A 292 5.25 24.47 -24.67
CA HIS A 292 6.57 24.13 -24.15
C HIS A 292 6.52 22.85 -23.31
N MET A 293 5.62 22.76 -22.33
CA MET A 293 5.55 21.59 -21.44
C MET A 293 5.13 20.32 -22.18
N GLN A 294 4.22 20.43 -23.16
CA GLN A 294 3.87 19.29 -24.01
C GLN A 294 5.05 18.88 -24.90
N SER A 295 5.80 19.84 -25.46
CA SER A 295 7.01 19.54 -26.23
C SER A 295 8.09 18.86 -25.39
N GLU A 296 8.33 19.32 -24.16
CA GLU A 296 9.30 18.67 -23.25
C GLU A 296 8.81 17.28 -22.84
N ALA A 297 7.52 17.10 -22.51
CA ALA A 297 6.95 15.79 -22.22
C ALA A 297 7.06 14.83 -23.43
N HIS A 298 6.90 15.34 -24.66
CA HIS A 298 7.15 14.59 -25.87
C HIS A 298 8.64 14.28 -26.07
N LYS A 299 9.56 15.20 -25.76
CA LYS A 299 11.01 14.97 -25.80
C LYS A 299 11.51 14.04 -24.70
N GLU A 300 10.83 13.90 -23.57
CA GLU A 300 11.14 12.87 -22.58
C GLU A 300 10.68 11.48 -23.09
N GLN A 301 9.55 11.45 -23.81
CA GLN A 301 9.05 10.25 -24.49
C GLN A 301 9.84 9.89 -25.77
N GLU A 302 10.39 10.88 -26.48
CA GLU A 302 11.22 10.74 -27.68
C GLU A 302 12.71 10.65 -27.35
N GLY A 303 13.20 11.28 -26.29
CA GLY A 303 14.57 11.23 -25.78
C GLY A 303 14.91 9.91 -25.13
N THR A 304 13.90 9.17 -24.63
CA THR A 304 14.02 7.73 -24.37
C THR A 304 14.11 6.89 -25.67
N GLY A 305 13.79 7.50 -26.82
CA GLY A 305 14.05 7.02 -28.19
C GLY A 305 15.39 7.52 -28.79
N ASP A 306 15.79 8.78 -28.60
CA ASP A 306 17.01 9.36 -29.17
C ASP A 306 18.28 9.02 -28.38
N LEU A 307 18.14 8.67 -27.09
CA LEU A 307 19.17 7.94 -26.35
C LEU A 307 19.42 6.53 -26.92
N LYS A 308 18.52 6.01 -27.79
CA LYS A 308 18.80 4.80 -28.60
C LYS A 308 19.60 5.13 -29.85
N GLU A 309 19.36 6.24 -30.54
CA GLU A 309 20.11 6.60 -31.77
C GLU A 309 21.51 7.18 -31.50
N ALA A 310 21.70 7.95 -30.43
CA ALA A 310 23.04 8.46 -30.07
C ALA A 310 23.99 7.36 -29.53
N ASN A 311 23.45 6.26 -29.00
CA ASN A 311 24.23 5.08 -28.57
C ASN A 311 24.54 4.10 -29.73
N LEU A 312 23.99 4.31 -30.93
CA LEU A 312 24.24 3.50 -32.12
C LEU A 312 25.54 3.86 -32.87
N LEU A 313 26.19 4.99 -32.54
CA LEU A 313 27.43 5.44 -33.19
C LEU A 313 28.67 5.46 -32.27
N LYS A 314 28.52 5.15 -30.98
CA LYS A 314 29.63 5.02 -30.04
C LYS A 314 29.49 3.77 -29.17
N ASN A 315 29.66 2.61 -29.77
CA ASN A 315 30.37 1.47 -29.16
C ASN A 315 30.49 0.36 -30.18
N THR A 316 31.45 0.53 -31.09
CA THR A 316 32.17 -0.62 -31.60
C THR A 316 32.91 -1.27 -30.42
N SER A 317 32.78 -2.59 -30.32
CA SER A 317 33.31 -3.48 -29.28
C SER A 317 32.64 -3.44 -27.90
N SER A 318 31.51 -4.12 -27.77
CA SER A 318 31.41 -5.36 -26.97
C SER A 318 29.95 -5.82 -26.90
N GLN A 319 29.77 -7.14 -26.93
CA GLN A 319 28.53 -7.89 -27.15
C GLN A 319 27.31 -7.39 -26.32
N ARG A 320 26.18 -7.09 -26.98
CA ARG A 320 24.86 -6.91 -26.34
C ARG A 320 23.86 -7.90 -26.92
N HIS A 321 23.13 -8.56 -26.03
CA HIS A 321 21.99 -9.40 -26.31
C HIS A 321 20.82 -8.59 -26.90
N ASP A 322 20.14 -9.17 -27.89
CA ASP A 322 19.00 -8.59 -28.61
C ASP A 322 17.80 -8.33 -27.69
N ILE A 323 17.37 -7.06 -27.58
CA ILE A 323 16.12 -6.69 -26.89
C ILE A 323 14.98 -6.75 -27.94
N PRO A 324 13.87 -7.48 -27.69
CA PRO A 324 12.77 -7.58 -28.64
C PRO A 324 12.06 -6.24 -28.88
N GLU A 325 11.79 -5.92 -30.16
CA GLU A 325 11.03 -4.73 -30.56
C GLU A 325 9.52 -4.97 -30.39
N VAL A 326 8.84 -4.12 -29.60
CA VAL A 326 7.43 -4.32 -29.16
C VAL A 326 6.49 -3.34 -29.87
N THR A 327 5.40 -3.84 -30.47
CA THR A 327 4.43 -3.00 -31.20
C THR A 327 3.61 -2.08 -30.29
N PRO A 328 3.09 -0.95 -30.80
CA PRO A 328 2.24 -0.03 -30.03
C PRO A 328 0.99 -0.71 -29.43
N GLU A 329 0.39 -1.66 -30.14
CA GLU A 329 -0.78 -2.41 -29.68
C GLU A 329 -0.43 -3.33 -28.50
N ALA A 330 0.76 -3.92 -28.51
CA ALA A 330 1.26 -4.74 -27.41
C ALA A 330 1.56 -3.86 -26.18
N LYS A 331 2.15 -2.68 -26.35
CA LYS A 331 2.36 -1.70 -25.26
C LYS A 331 1.05 -1.25 -24.61
N LYS A 332 -0.01 -1.03 -25.40
CA LYS A 332 -1.34 -0.69 -24.86
C LYS A 332 -1.90 -1.83 -24.00
N LYS A 333 -1.81 -3.08 -24.47
CA LYS A 333 -2.22 -4.26 -23.68
C LYS A 333 -1.38 -4.43 -22.42
N ALA A 334 -0.08 -4.13 -22.49
CA ALA A 334 0.81 -4.15 -21.34
C ALA A 334 0.37 -3.12 -20.28
N LEU A 335 -0.03 -1.91 -20.68
CA LEU A 335 -0.56 -0.88 -19.77
C LEU A 335 -1.87 -1.29 -19.10
N GLU A 336 -2.80 -1.89 -19.85
CA GLU A 336 -4.06 -2.42 -19.29
C GLU A 336 -3.80 -3.55 -18.27
N ALA A 337 -2.87 -4.46 -18.57
CA ALA A 337 -2.46 -5.52 -17.66
C ALA A 337 -1.71 -4.96 -16.43
N LYS A 338 -0.87 -3.95 -16.61
CA LYS A 338 -0.19 -3.23 -15.52
C LYS A 338 -1.19 -2.59 -14.56
N SER A 339 -2.22 -1.91 -15.08
CA SER A 339 -3.28 -1.28 -14.26
C SER A 339 -4.03 -2.31 -13.41
N ARG A 340 -4.36 -3.48 -13.98
CA ARG A 340 -4.92 -4.61 -13.21
C ARG A 340 -3.97 -5.08 -12.10
N GLY A 341 -2.67 -5.14 -12.38
CA GLY A 341 -1.64 -5.49 -11.40
C GLY A 341 -1.55 -4.48 -10.26
N GLU A 342 -1.63 -3.18 -10.56
CA GLU A 342 -1.64 -2.11 -9.56
C GLU A 342 -2.89 -2.15 -8.69
N GLU A 343 -4.05 -2.41 -9.27
CA GLU A 343 -5.31 -2.56 -8.54
C GLU A 343 -5.29 -3.79 -7.62
N ALA A 344 -4.80 -4.95 -8.11
CA ALA A 344 -4.62 -6.14 -7.30
C ALA A 344 -3.62 -5.92 -6.16
N PHE A 345 -2.52 -5.20 -6.44
CA PHE A 345 -1.53 -4.82 -5.44
C PHE A 345 -2.14 -3.94 -4.34
N LYS A 346 -2.96 -2.94 -4.70
CA LYS A 346 -3.70 -2.10 -3.73
C LYS A 346 -4.63 -2.93 -2.84
N ARG A 347 -5.23 -3.98 -3.39
CA ARG A 347 -6.09 -4.93 -2.67
C ARG A 347 -5.31 -5.98 -1.86
N LYS A 348 -3.97 -5.90 -1.84
CA LYS A 348 -3.06 -6.88 -1.23
C LYS A 348 -3.19 -8.30 -1.79
N ASP A 349 -3.77 -8.44 -2.99
CA ASP A 349 -3.79 -9.71 -3.72
C ASP A 349 -2.51 -9.82 -4.57
N PHE A 350 -1.41 -10.14 -3.90
CA PHE A 350 -0.09 -10.14 -4.54
C PHE A 350 0.07 -11.25 -5.58
N LEU A 351 -0.65 -12.36 -5.46
CA LEU A 351 -0.66 -13.42 -6.47
C LEU A 351 -1.35 -12.94 -7.74
N MET A 352 -2.53 -12.32 -7.62
CA MET A 352 -3.21 -11.73 -8.77
C MET A 352 -2.42 -10.57 -9.38
N ALA A 353 -1.73 -9.78 -8.56
CA ALA A 353 -0.84 -8.72 -9.03
C ALA A 353 0.35 -9.31 -9.83
N VAL A 354 0.95 -10.39 -9.35
CA VAL A 354 2.00 -11.13 -10.08
C VAL A 354 1.49 -11.61 -11.43
N ASP A 355 0.31 -12.24 -11.48
CA ASP A 355 -0.25 -12.76 -12.72
C ASP A 355 -0.50 -11.64 -13.74
N ALA A 356 -1.03 -10.52 -13.28
CA ALA A 356 -1.29 -9.35 -14.11
C ALA A 356 0.00 -8.69 -14.61
N TYR A 357 1.03 -8.56 -13.76
CA TYR A 357 2.34 -8.06 -14.21
C TYR A 357 3.06 -9.04 -15.12
N THR A 358 2.87 -10.35 -14.94
CA THR A 358 3.40 -11.37 -15.86
C THR A 358 2.79 -11.20 -17.25
N GLN A 359 1.46 -11.07 -17.34
CA GLN A 359 0.80 -10.75 -18.61
C GLN A 359 1.30 -9.43 -19.21
N ALA A 360 1.55 -8.42 -18.37
CA ALA A 360 2.10 -7.15 -18.85
C ALA A 360 3.52 -7.31 -19.42
N ILE A 361 4.37 -8.12 -18.79
CA ILE A 361 5.74 -8.42 -19.24
C ILE A 361 5.72 -9.25 -20.53
N ASP A 362 4.78 -10.18 -20.68
CA ASP A 362 4.62 -10.94 -21.93
C ASP A 362 4.29 -10.02 -23.11
N PHE A 363 3.55 -8.94 -22.87
CA PHE A 363 3.25 -7.93 -23.89
C PHE A 363 4.36 -6.89 -24.09
N ASP A 364 5.09 -6.50 -23.04
CA ASP A 364 6.19 -5.55 -23.12
C ASP A 364 7.36 -5.95 -22.21
N PRO A 365 8.20 -6.91 -22.66
CA PRO A 365 9.34 -7.40 -21.87
C PRO A 365 10.44 -6.34 -21.72
N SER A 366 10.40 -5.26 -22.51
CA SER A 366 11.39 -4.18 -22.45
C SER A 366 11.13 -3.20 -21.31
N ASN A 367 9.97 -3.28 -20.65
CA ASN A 367 9.58 -2.33 -19.62
C ASN A 367 10.02 -2.76 -18.21
N GLY A 368 11.21 -2.28 -17.81
CA GLY A 368 11.76 -2.55 -16.47
C GLY A 368 10.87 -2.18 -15.28
N ILE A 369 9.88 -1.28 -15.41
CA ILE A 369 8.96 -0.97 -14.30
C ILE A 369 8.10 -2.19 -13.95
N LEU A 370 7.67 -2.97 -14.96
CA LEU A 370 6.83 -4.15 -14.74
C LEU A 370 7.55 -5.21 -13.91
N LEU A 371 8.83 -5.43 -14.20
CA LEU A 371 9.71 -6.31 -13.43
C LEU A 371 9.92 -5.79 -12.01
N SER A 372 10.17 -4.50 -11.81
CA SER A 372 10.28 -3.91 -10.47
C SER A 372 8.98 -4.05 -9.65
N ASN A 373 7.82 -3.85 -10.28
CA ASN A 373 6.52 -4.00 -9.62
C ASN A 373 6.24 -5.47 -9.27
N ARG A 374 6.54 -6.41 -10.18
CA ARG A 374 6.38 -7.84 -9.91
C ARG A 374 7.38 -8.33 -8.85
N SER A 375 8.62 -7.84 -8.88
CA SER A 375 9.62 -8.07 -7.84
C SER A 375 9.10 -7.66 -6.47
N LEU A 376 8.46 -6.48 -6.36
CA LEU A 376 7.85 -6.04 -5.12
C LEU A 376 6.74 -6.99 -4.64
N CYS A 377 5.89 -7.48 -5.53
CA CYS A 377 4.89 -8.48 -5.18
C CYS A 377 5.54 -9.76 -4.64
N TRP A 378 6.63 -10.23 -5.26
CA TRP A 378 7.38 -11.40 -4.80
C TRP A 378 8.00 -11.19 -3.42
N LEU A 379 8.54 -10.00 -3.14
CA LEU A 379 9.02 -9.62 -1.81
C LEU A 379 7.90 -9.71 -0.76
N ARG A 380 6.69 -9.21 -1.10
CA ARG A 380 5.52 -9.28 -0.21
C ARG A 380 5.01 -10.71 0.00
N LEU A 381 5.24 -11.61 -0.96
CA LEU A 381 4.93 -13.04 -0.86
C LEU A 381 6.06 -13.87 -0.22
N GLY A 382 7.19 -13.25 0.18
CA GLY A 382 8.35 -13.95 0.72
C GLY A 382 9.13 -14.79 -0.29
N GLN A 383 8.85 -14.63 -1.59
CA GLN A 383 9.49 -15.38 -2.70
C GLN A 383 10.77 -14.65 -3.16
N ALA A 384 11.80 -14.69 -2.34
CA ALA A 384 12.97 -13.83 -2.50
C ALA A 384 13.81 -14.14 -3.76
N GLU A 385 13.86 -15.39 -4.22
CA GLU A 385 14.57 -15.77 -5.45
C GLU A 385 13.89 -15.20 -6.71
N HIS A 386 12.55 -15.25 -6.75
CA HIS A 386 11.76 -14.65 -7.84
C HIS A 386 11.88 -13.13 -7.83
N ALA A 387 11.83 -12.52 -6.64
CA ALA A 387 12.06 -11.09 -6.48
C ALA A 387 13.44 -10.65 -6.98
N LEU A 388 14.48 -11.44 -6.66
CA LEU A 388 15.85 -11.17 -7.07
C LEU A 388 16.02 -11.27 -8.59
N ALA A 389 15.44 -12.28 -9.22
CA ALA A 389 15.49 -12.47 -10.66
C ALA A 389 14.86 -11.27 -11.40
N ASP A 390 13.68 -10.85 -10.97
CA ASP A 390 12.98 -9.69 -11.54
C ASP A 390 13.74 -8.37 -11.29
N ALA A 391 14.33 -8.20 -10.11
CA ALA A 391 15.11 -7.00 -9.79
C ALA A 391 16.38 -6.89 -10.64
N LYS A 392 17.08 -8.01 -10.88
CA LYS A 392 18.26 -8.06 -11.75
C LYS A 392 17.90 -7.78 -13.21
N ALA A 393 16.86 -8.42 -13.73
CA ALA A 393 16.38 -8.16 -15.08
C ALA A 393 15.92 -6.70 -15.26
N CYS A 394 15.29 -6.12 -14.23
CA CYS A 394 14.95 -4.70 -14.20
C CYS A 394 16.20 -3.80 -14.29
N ARG A 395 17.25 -4.12 -13.52
CA ARG A 395 18.52 -3.39 -13.50
C ARG A 395 19.29 -3.52 -14.81
N GLU A 396 19.21 -4.66 -15.49
CA GLU A 396 19.78 -4.85 -16.83
C GLU A 396 19.09 -3.95 -17.86
N LEU A 397 17.77 -3.77 -17.76
CA LEU A 397 17.01 -2.88 -18.64
C LEU A 397 17.15 -1.40 -18.26
N ARG A 398 17.35 -1.09 -16.98
CA ARG A 398 17.49 0.28 -16.45
C ARG A 398 18.62 0.38 -15.42
N PRO A 399 19.88 0.44 -15.87
CA PRO A 399 21.04 0.48 -14.97
C PRO A 399 21.08 1.76 -14.11
N ASP A 400 20.50 2.86 -14.60
CA ASP A 400 20.51 4.16 -13.91
C ASP A 400 19.32 4.34 -12.94
N TRP A 401 18.47 3.32 -12.78
CA TRP A 401 17.28 3.41 -11.92
C TRP A 401 17.54 2.88 -10.51
N HIS A 402 17.80 3.80 -9.58
CA HIS A 402 18.10 3.50 -8.17
C HIS A 402 17.07 2.58 -7.47
N LYS A 403 15.78 2.64 -7.85
CA LYS A 403 14.73 1.73 -7.33
C LYS A 403 14.98 0.26 -7.68
N ALA A 404 15.58 -0.05 -8.83
CA ALA A 404 15.95 -1.42 -9.19
C ALA A 404 17.03 -1.97 -8.25
N CYS A 405 18.02 -1.12 -7.92
CA CYS A 405 19.07 -1.44 -6.93
C CYS A 405 18.48 -1.68 -5.54
N TYR A 406 17.47 -0.89 -5.15
CA TYR A 406 16.74 -1.11 -3.91
C TYR A 406 16.02 -2.47 -3.89
N ARG A 407 15.28 -2.82 -4.96
CA ARG A 407 14.57 -4.10 -5.06
C ARG A 407 15.53 -5.29 -5.01
N GLU A 408 16.68 -5.18 -5.67
CA GLU A 408 17.73 -6.19 -5.64
C GLU A 408 18.30 -6.36 -4.22
N GLY A 409 18.64 -5.25 -3.55
CA GLY A 409 19.13 -5.27 -2.17
C GLY A 409 18.11 -5.87 -1.20
N ALA A 410 16.82 -5.52 -1.35
CA ALA A 410 15.75 -6.06 -0.51
C ALA A 410 15.58 -7.58 -0.68
N ALA A 411 15.64 -8.08 -1.92
CA ALA A 411 15.58 -9.50 -2.22
C ALA A 411 16.79 -10.27 -1.65
N LEU A 412 18.00 -9.72 -1.81
CA LEU A 412 19.23 -10.29 -1.27
C LEU A 412 19.22 -10.31 0.27
N ARG A 413 18.63 -9.29 0.91
CA ARG A 413 18.48 -9.24 2.37
C ARG A 413 17.56 -10.36 2.88
N LEU A 414 16.44 -10.62 2.19
CA LEU A 414 15.57 -11.76 2.53
C LEU A 414 16.28 -13.10 2.36
N LEU A 415 17.17 -13.22 1.37
CA LEU A 415 18.03 -14.39 1.17
C LEU A 415 19.22 -14.48 2.15
N GLN A 416 19.34 -13.53 3.09
CA GLN A 416 20.47 -13.41 4.03
C GLN A 416 21.85 -13.24 3.35
N ARG A 417 21.86 -12.74 2.10
CA ARG A 417 23.07 -12.42 1.33
C ARG A 417 23.48 -10.97 1.58
N PHE A 418 23.81 -10.67 2.83
CA PHE A 418 23.93 -9.29 3.32
C PHE A 418 25.02 -8.45 2.65
N ASP A 419 26.17 -9.04 2.29
CA ASP A 419 27.24 -8.32 1.60
C ASP A 419 26.80 -7.90 0.18
N GLU A 420 26.12 -8.79 -0.53
CA GLU A 420 25.57 -8.49 -1.85
C GLU A 420 24.42 -7.49 -1.76
N ALA A 421 23.58 -7.58 -0.73
CA ALA A 421 22.51 -6.63 -0.46
C ALA A 421 23.08 -5.23 -0.20
N ALA A 422 24.11 -5.13 0.65
CA ALA A 422 24.79 -3.87 0.94
C ALA A 422 25.42 -3.28 -0.33
N ASN A 423 26.04 -4.10 -1.18
CA ASN A 423 26.57 -3.64 -2.46
C ASN A 423 25.46 -3.12 -3.39
N ALA A 424 24.34 -3.83 -3.51
CA ALA A 424 23.19 -3.38 -4.30
C ALA A 424 22.63 -2.05 -3.79
N PHE A 425 22.44 -1.88 -2.48
CA PHE A 425 22.00 -0.61 -1.91
C PHE A 425 23.01 0.52 -2.11
N TYR A 426 24.31 0.24 -1.96
CA TYR A 426 25.37 1.22 -2.19
C TYR A 426 25.41 1.72 -3.63
N GLU A 427 25.25 0.83 -4.61
CA GLU A 427 25.11 1.22 -6.02
C GLU A 427 23.85 2.07 -6.23
N GLY A 428 22.75 1.78 -5.53
CA GLY A 428 21.58 2.64 -5.50
C GLY A 428 21.87 4.05 -4.93
N VAL A 429 22.61 4.13 -3.81
CA VAL A 429 23.02 5.41 -3.20
C VAL A 429 23.93 6.22 -4.13
N LYS A 430 24.76 5.58 -4.96
CA LYS A 430 25.55 6.31 -5.97
C LYS A 430 24.68 6.97 -7.03
N LEU A 431 23.58 6.32 -7.42
CA LEU A 431 22.63 6.82 -8.40
C LEU A 431 21.74 7.92 -7.82
N ASP A 432 21.36 7.81 -6.55
CA ASP A 432 20.53 8.79 -5.83
C ASP A 432 21.08 9.02 -4.40
N PRO A 433 22.06 9.93 -4.23
CA PRO A 433 22.74 10.14 -2.95
C PRO A 433 21.91 10.84 -1.87
N GLU A 434 20.77 11.44 -2.22
CA GLU A 434 19.88 12.11 -1.26
C GLU A 434 18.78 11.17 -0.74
N ASN A 435 18.70 9.95 -1.30
CA ASN A 435 17.72 8.94 -0.95
C ASN A 435 17.96 8.36 0.45
N LYS A 436 17.24 8.90 1.43
CA LYS A 436 17.32 8.45 2.83
C LYS A 436 16.98 6.97 3.00
N GLU A 437 16.06 6.43 2.19
CA GLU A 437 15.65 5.02 2.25
C GLU A 437 16.80 4.09 1.85
N LEU A 438 17.48 4.37 0.73
CA LEU A 438 18.66 3.64 0.28
C LEU A 438 19.83 3.75 1.25
N ILE A 439 20.05 4.93 1.84
CA ILE A 439 21.09 5.14 2.86
C ILE A 439 20.79 4.31 4.10
N SER A 440 19.54 4.29 4.58
CA SER A 440 19.14 3.46 5.72
C SER A 440 19.28 1.98 5.40
N ALA A 441 18.73 1.53 4.28
CA ALA A 441 18.78 0.14 3.85
C ALA A 441 20.23 -0.37 3.67
N PHE A 442 21.13 0.47 3.16
CA PHE A 442 22.56 0.18 3.09
C PHE A 442 23.16 -0.02 4.48
N ARG A 443 22.95 0.92 5.41
CA ARG A 443 23.48 0.83 6.78
C ARG A 443 22.96 -0.41 7.50
N GLU A 444 21.65 -0.66 7.40
CA GLU A 444 21.00 -1.84 7.98
C GLU A 444 21.56 -3.14 7.41
N ALA A 445 21.80 -3.22 6.10
CA ALA A 445 22.39 -4.40 5.47
C ALA A 445 23.82 -4.66 5.97
N VAL A 446 24.64 -3.60 6.11
CA VAL A 446 26.00 -3.71 6.65
C VAL A 446 25.99 -4.16 8.12
N GLU A 447 25.08 -3.61 8.93
CA GLU A 447 24.94 -4.01 10.34
C GLU A 447 24.43 -5.44 10.49
N ALA A 448 23.44 -5.84 9.69
CA ALA A 448 22.92 -7.20 9.65
C ALA A 448 24.00 -8.20 9.25
N GLY A 449 24.82 -7.89 8.23
CA GLY A 449 25.97 -8.70 7.84
C GLY A 449 26.98 -8.87 8.96
N ARG A 450 27.34 -7.79 9.66
CA ARG A 450 28.27 -7.86 10.81
C ARG A 450 27.74 -8.75 11.94
N LYS A 451 26.45 -8.64 12.29
CA LYS A 451 25.81 -9.49 13.30
C LYS A 451 25.80 -10.96 12.86
N PHE A 452 25.40 -11.23 11.62
CA PHE A 452 25.36 -12.57 11.04
C PHE A 452 26.74 -13.25 11.05
N HIS A 453 27.82 -12.53 10.71
CA HIS A 453 29.18 -13.07 10.77
C HIS A 453 29.67 -13.28 12.21
N ALA A 454 29.34 -12.39 13.15
CA ALA A 454 29.71 -12.53 14.56
C ALA A 454 29.03 -13.74 15.22
N GLU A 455 27.75 -13.99 14.91
CA GLU A 455 27.00 -15.14 15.42
C GLU A 455 27.47 -16.47 14.84
N ASN A 456 27.88 -16.49 13.57
CA ASN A 456 28.44 -17.69 12.95
C ASN A 456 29.86 -18.00 13.45
N GLN A 457 30.64 -17.00 13.86
CA GLN A 457 31.95 -17.19 14.50
C GLN A 457 31.87 -17.66 15.96
N GLN A 458 30.72 -17.50 16.62
CA GLN A 458 30.47 -18.05 17.97
C GLN A 458 29.90 -19.48 17.93
N LYS A 459 29.47 -19.97 16.76
CA LYS A 459 28.88 -21.29 16.55
C LYS A 459 29.79 -22.28 15.80
N SER A 460 30.93 -21.82 15.27
CA SER A 460 32.06 -22.66 14.83
C SER A 460 33.11 -22.73 15.92
#